data_AF-A0A1Q5LWW5-F1
#
_entry.id   AF-A0A1Q5LWW5-F1
#
_cell.length_a   1.000
_cell.length_b   1.000
_cell.length_c   1.000
_cell.angle_alpha   90.00
_cell.angle_beta   90.00
_cell.angle_gamma   90.00
#
_symmetry.space_group_name_H-M   'P 1'
#
loop_
_entity.id
_entity.type
_entity.pdbx_description
1 polymer ?
#
loop_
_entity_poly.entity_id
_entity_poly.type
_entity_poly.pdbx_seq_one_letter_code
_entity_poly.pdbx_strand_id
1 'polypeptide(L)'
;MPEDWIGYAALLIVVSGLGTLVMGVACVVLAVVRGGRRLFGGRRARATQPEAATPTPAPVPYIYRACHTPVCGHMHTRHYPAGPGQWVCGGCHATVAEV
;
A
#
# COMPACT_ATOMS: atom_id res chain seq x y z
N MET A 1 -15.86 2.67 -51.96
CA MET A 1 -15.78 3.65 -50.87
C MET A 1 -14.58 3.32 -49.96
N PRO A 2 -13.34 3.69 -50.35
CA PRO A 2 -12.15 3.46 -49.53
C PRO A 2 -11.42 4.78 -49.17
N GLU A 3 -12.10 5.93 -49.11
CA GLU A 3 -11.44 7.23 -48.91
C GLU A 3 -11.47 7.72 -47.45
N ASP A 4 -12.22 7.04 -46.58
CA ASP A 4 -12.45 7.50 -45.20
C ASP A 4 -11.38 6.99 -44.21
N TRP A 5 -10.67 5.91 -44.54
CA TRP A 5 -9.72 5.25 -43.62
C TRP A 5 -8.48 6.10 -43.32
N ILE A 6 -8.09 6.99 -44.23
CA ILE A 6 -6.93 7.88 -44.05
C ILE A 6 -7.23 8.90 -42.93
N GLY A 7 -8.46 9.39 -42.85
CA GLY A 7 -8.89 10.29 -41.78
C GLY A 7 -8.88 9.61 -40.41
N TYR A 8 -9.37 8.36 -40.34
CA TYR A 8 -9.33 7.57 -39.10
C TYR A 8 -7.91 7.23 -38.66
N ALA A 9 -7.02 6.88 -39.61
CA ALA A 9 -5.62 6.60 -39.32
C ALA A 9 -4.90 7.85 -38.77
N ALA A 10 -5.12 9.01 -39.38
CA ALA A 10 -4.55 10.28 -38.90
C ALA A 10 -5.07 10.63 -37.49
N LEU A 11 -6.37 10.46 -37.24
CA LEU A 11 -6.98 10.69 -35.93
C LEU A 11 -6.36 9.78 -34.85
N LEU A 12 -6.19 8.49 -35.14
CA LEU A 12 -5.59 7.54 -34.20
C LEU A 12 -4.14 7.89 -33.87
N ILE A 13 -3.36 8.36 -34.85
CA ILE A 13 -1.99 8.82 -34.63
C ILE A 13 -1.98 10.06 -33.73
N VAL A 14 -2.86 11.03 -33.97
CA VAL A 14 -2.96 12.25 -33.16
C VAL A 14 -3.38 11.93 -31.72
N VAL A 15 -4.40 11.07 -31.55
CA VAL A 15 -4.91 10.70 -30.21
C VAL A 15 -3.86 9.90 -29.43
N SER A 16 -3.17 8.96 -30.07
CA SER A 16 -2.09 8.19 -29.42
C SER A 16 -0.88 9.06 -29.09
N GLY A 17 -0.49 9.98 -29.98
CA GLY A 17 0.54 10.97 -29.72
C GLY A 17 0.19 11.89 -28.54
N LEU A 18 -1.05 12.38 -28.48
CA LEU A 18 -1.52 13.20 -27.38
C LEU A 18 -1.52 12.40 -26.06
N GLY A 19 -2.00 11.15 -26.08
CA GLY A 19 -2.02 10.28 -24.90
C GLY A 19 -0.64 10.00 -24.33
N THR A 20 0.35 9.71 -25.20
CA THR A 20 1.73 9.48 -24.79
C THR A 20 2.38 10.75 -24.22
N LEU A 21 2.09 11.92 -24.79
CA LEU A 21 2.57 13.21 -24.28
C LEU A 21 1.99 13.51 -22.89
N VAL A 22 0.67 13.32 -22.71
CA VAL A 22 0.00 13.49 -21.41
C VAL A 22 0.58 12.56 -20.35
N MET A 23 0.79 11.29 -20.67
CA MET A 23 1.41 10.32 -19.75
C MET A 23 2.85 10.69 -19.42
N GLY A 24 3.63 11.13 -20.41
CA GLY A 24 5.00 11.61 -20.19
C GLY A 24 5.04 12.78 -19.21
N VAL A 25 4.17 13.78 -19.40
CA VAL A 25 4.06 14.95 -18.51
C VAL A 25 3.65 14.51 -17.09
N ALA A 26 2.66 13.62 -16.95
CA ALA A 26 2.23 13.12 -15.66
C ALA A 26 3.37 12.39 -14.91
N CYS A 27 4.15 11.56 -15.62
CA CYS A 27 5.32 10.88 -15.06
C CYS A 27 6.39 11.86 -14.58
N VAL A 28 6.70 12.90 -15.37
CA VAL A 28 7.67 13.94 -15.01
C VAL A 28 7.20 14.71 -13.77
N VAL A 29 5.93 15.13 -13.74
CA VAL A 29 5.35 15.82 -12.57
C VAL A 29 5.44 14.95 -11.32
N LEU A 30 5.07 13.68 -11.41
CA LEU A 30 5.17 12.75 -10.27
C LEU A 30 6.62 12.51 -9.83
N ALA A 31 7.57 12.44 -10.76
CA ALA A 31 8.99 12.30 -10.45
C ALA A 31 9.52 13.54 -9.71
N VAL A 32 9.16 14.75 -10.17
CA VAL A 32 9.52 16.02 -9.52
C VAL A 32 8.90 16.11 -8.12
N VAL A 33 7.62 15.76 -7.97
CA VAL A 33 6.93 15.77 -6.67
C VAL A 33 7.53 14.75 -5.70
N ARG A 34 7.82 13.53 -6.16
CA ARG A 34 8.48 12.50 -5.33
C ARG A 34 9.91 12.88 -4.98
N GLY A 35 10.67 13.44 -5.93
CA GLY A 35 12.03 13.92 -5.72
C GLY A 35 12.07 15.08 -4.72
N GLY A 36 11.20 16.07 -4.90
CA GLY A 36 11.01 17.18 -3.97
C GLY A 36 10.63 16.67 -2.57
N ARG A 37 9.64 15.79 -2.45
CA ARG A 37 9.26 15.19 -1.16
C ARG A 37 10.40 14.41 -0.51
N ARG A 38 11.27 13.74 -1.26
CA ARG A 38 12.46 13.08 -0.71
C ARG A 38 13.53 14.07 -0.25
N LEU A 39 13.73 15.17 -0.97
CA LEU A 39 14.70 16.22 -0.59
C LEU A 39 14.22 17.03 0.63
N PHE A 40 12.93 17.35 0.70
CA PHE A 40 12.33 18.06 1.83
C PHE A 40 12.00 17.14 3.03
N GLY A 41 11.59 15.90 2.79
CA GLY A 41 11.30 14.90 3.82
C GLY A 41 12.54 14.20 4.38
N GLY A 42 13.57 13.99 3.56
CA GLY A 42 14.86 13.43 3.98
C GLY A 42 15.65 14.37 4.89
N ARG A 43 15.48 15.69 4.76
CA ARG A 43 16.02 16.67 5.71
C ARG A 43 15.32 16.63 7.08
N ARG A 44 14.05 16.22 7.15
CA ARG A 44 13.37 15.95 8.44
C ARG A 44 13.79 14.62 9.05
N ALA A 45 13.98 13.58 8.22
CA ALA A 45 14.41 12.26 8.70
C ALA A 45 15.84 12.26 9.31
N ARG A 46 16.73 13.16 8.87
CA ARG A 46 18.11 13.26 9.38
C ARG A 46 18.27 14.13 10.63
N ALA A 47 17.22 14.87 11.03
CA ALA A 47 17.22 15.70 12.24
C ALA A 47 16.65 14.97 13.47
N THR A 48 16.04 13.79 13.29
CA THR A 48 15.73 12.86 14.38
C THR A 48 17.03 12.16 14.80
N GLN A 49 17.81 12.88 15.61
CA GLN A 49 18.41 12.43 16.87
C GLN A 49 18.63 10.90 17.02
N PRO A 50 19.85 10.43 17.34
CA PRO A 50 20.06 9.07 17.85
C PRO A 50 19.44 9.00 19.26
N GLU A 51 18.12 8.89 19.30
CA GLU A 51 17.37 8.52 20.48
C GLU A 51 17.86 7.13 20.86
N ALA A 52 18.41 7.02 22.06
CA ALA A 52 18.84 5.76 22.66
C ALA A 52 17.81 4.68 22.29
N ALA A 53 18.29 3.59 21.68
CA ALA A 53 17.47 2.48 21.21
C ALA A 53 16.56 2.04 22.36
N THR A 54 15.34 2.58 22.37
CA THR A 54 14.24 1.99 23.09
C THR A 54 14.19 0.57 22.52
N PRO A 55 14.32 -0.49 23.34
CA PRO A 55 14.28 -1.83 22.82
C PRO A 55 13.01 -1.95 21.98
N THR A 56 13.17 -2.04 20.67
CA THR A 56 12.06 -2.28 19.75
C THR A 56 11.42 -3.53 20.30
N PRO A 57 10.15 -3.49 20.77
CA PRO A 57 9.52 -4.67 21.31
C PRO A 57 9.64 -5.73 20.23
N ALA A 58 10.28 -6.86 20.58
CA ALA A 58 10.51 -7.94 19.64
C ALA A 58 9.17 -8.24 18.94
N PRO A 59 9.16 -8.44 17.61
CA PRO A 59 7.92 -8.68 16.89
C PRO A 59 7.19 -9.85 17.55
N VAL A 60 6.06 -9.56 18.18
CA VAL A 60 5.24 -10.59 18.82
C VAL A 60 4.76 -11.50 17.69
N PRO A 61 5.01 -12.82 17.76
CA PRO A 61 4.56 -13.73 16.71
C PRO A 61 3.03 -13.62 16.59
N TYR A 62 2.55 -13.47 15.35
CA TYR A 62 1.14 -13.43 15.05
C TYR A 62 0.84 -14.23 13.78
N ILE A 63 -0.38 -14.75 13.69
CA ILE A 63 -0.90 -15.41 12.50
C ILE A 63 -2.12 -14.65 11.99
N TYR A 64 -2.35 -14.68 10.68
CA TYR A 64 -3.62 -14.21 10.11
C TYR A 64 -4.60 -15.38 10.05
N ARG A 65 -5.75 -15.25 10.72
CA ARG A 65 -6.88 -16.20 10.66
C ARG A 65 -8.19 -15.43 10.60
N ALA A 66 -9.21 -16.04 10.01
CA ALA A 66 -10.56 -15.49 10.04
C ALA A 66 -11.10 -15.50 11.48
N CYS A 67 -11.60 -14.35 11.95
CA CYS A 67 -12.20 -14.26 13.28
C CYS A 67 -13.72 -14.43 13.17
N HIS A 68 -14.24 -15.50 13.78
CA HIS A 68 -15.65 -15.86 13.67
C HIS A 68 -16.61 -15.04 14.56
N THR A 69 -16.11 -14.01 15.24
CA THR A 69 -16.98 -13.14 16.04
C THR A 69 -17.82 -12.21 15.15
N PRO A 70 -19.03 -11.82 15.60
CA PRO A 70 -19.85 -10.86 14.87
C PRO A 70 -19.17 -9.48 14.75
N VAL A 71 -18.31 -9.12 15.71
CA VAL A 71 -17.56 -7.86 15.72
C VAL A 71 -16.54 -7.80 14.57
N CYS A 72 -15.85 -8.91 14.28
CA CYS A 72 -14.88 -8.97 13.18
C CYS A 72 -15.48 -9.42 11.85
N GLY A 73 -16.72 -9.90 11.82
CA GLY A 73 -17.45 -10.22 10.59
C GLY A 73 -16.75 -11.26 9.71
N HIS A 74 -16.07 -12.26 10.32
CA HIS A 74 -15.32 -13.29 9.60
C HIS A 74 -14.13 -12.78 8.78
N MET A 75 -13.67 -11.56 9.04
CA MET A 75 -12.47 -11.01 8.38
C MET A 75 -11.19 -11.66 8.92
N HIS A 76 -10.17 -11.73 8.06
CA HIS A 76 -8.82 -12.12 8.47
C HIS A 76 -8.23 -11.04 9.38
N THR A 77 -7.97 -11.40 10.63
CA THR A 77 -7.35 -10.52 11.63
C THR A 77 -6.08 -11.15 12.17
N ARG A 78 -5.21 -10.31 12.74
CA ARG A 78 -4.02 -10.78 13.45
C ARG A 78 -4.46 -11.50 14.72
N HIS A 79 -3.89 -12.67 14.97
CA HIS A 79 -4.11 -13.43 16.18
C HIS A 79 -2.77 -13.62 16.89
N TYR A 80 -2.74 -13.31 18.18
CA TYR A 80 -1.56 -13.38 19.04
C TYR A 80 -1.66 -14.59 19.97
N PRO A 81 -0.56 -15.28 20.29
CA PRO A 81 -0.59 -16.39 21.23
C PRO A 81 -0.97 -15.88 22.62
N ALA A 82 -1.93 -16.55 23.26
CA ALA A 82 -2.42 -16.22 24.61
C ALA A 82 -2.20 -17.35 25.62
N GLY A 83 -1.73 -18.50 25.15
CA GLY A 83 -1.44 -19.69 25.94
C GLY A 83 -1.25 -20.91 25.03
N PRO A 84 -0.95 -22.09 25.59
CA PRO A 84 -0.83 -23.32 24.81
C PRO A 84 -2.12 -23.61 24.03
N GLY A 85 -2.02 -23.63 22.69
CA GLY A 85 -3.17 -23.85 21.81
C GLY A 85 -4.25 -22.77 21.89
N GLN A 86 -3.93 -21.56 22.36
CA GLN A 86 -4.89 -20.46 22.46
C GLN A 86 -4.36 -19.21 21.79
N TRP A 87 -5.25 -18.57 21.03
CA TRP A 87 -4.96 -17.39 20.24
C TRP A 87 -5.97 -16.29 20.53
N VAL A 88 -5.53 -15.04 20.64
CA VAL A 88 -6.39 -13.86 20.85
C VAL A 88 -6.43 -13.02 19.59
N CYS A 89 -7.64 -12.71 19.13
CA CYS A 89 -7.85 -11.80 18.00
C CYS A 89 -7.45 -10.37 18.36
N GLY A 90 -6.55 -9.77 17.59
CA GLY A 90 -6.13 -8.37 17.74
C GLY A 90 -7.19 -7.33 17.35
N GLY A 91 -8.32 -7.75 16.79
CA GLY A 91 -9.43 -6.86 16.43
C GLY A 91 -10.51 -6.78 17.51
N CYS A 92 -10.96 -7.92 18.05
CA CYS A 92 -12.06 -8.00 19.01
C CYS A 92 -11.70 -8.63 20.36
N HIS A 93 -10.44 -9.01 20.56
CA HIS A 93 -9.89 -9.64 21.78
C HIS A 93 -10.53 -10.98 22.14
N ALA A 94 -11.32 -11.58 21.25
CA ALA A 94 -11.85 -12.91 21.46
C ALA A 94 -10.74 -13.97 21.42
N THR A 95 -10.84 -14.93 22.33
CA THR A 95 -9.96 -16.10 22.41
C THR A 95 -10.50 -17.20 21.52
N VAL A 96 -9.62 -17.83 20.74
CA VAL A 96 -9.92 -18.98 19.89
C VAL A 96 -8.92 -20.09 20.19
N ALA A 97 -9.39 -21.33 20.27
CA ALA A 97 -8.54 -22.49 20.43
C ALA A 97 -7.89 -22.88 19.09
N GLU A 98 -6.68 -23.40 19.14
CA GLU A 98 -6.02 -24.07 18.03
C GLU A 98 -6.66 -25.45 17.85
N VAL A 99 -7.28 -25.65 16.68
CA VAL A 99 -7.93 -26.91 16.27
C VAL A 99 -6.93 -27.75 15.50
#